data_AF-A0A3D0QWI5-F1
#
_entry.id   AF-A0A3D0QWI5-F1
#
_cell.length_a   1.000
_cell.length_b   1.000
_cell.length_c   1.000
_cell.angle_alpha   90.00
_cell.angle_beta   90.00
_cell.angle_gamma   90.00
#
_symmetry.space_group_name_H-M   'P 1'
#
loop_
_entity.id
_entity.type
_entity.pdbx_description
1 polymer ?
#
loop_
_entity_poly.entity_id
_entity_poly.type
_entity_poly.pdbx_seq_one_letter_code
_entity_poly.pdbx_strand_id
1 'polypeptide(L)'
;MAGLRLGPLLRYVDEGTATVWVETDGPCEVEVRCEAGPGGAAGTGGTASTGGTASTHAGGRARSWQVAGHHYALVTVTGLSAGTSTPYRVLLDGGQVWPPPGQDMPPSTIRTLP
;
A
#
# COMPACT_ATOMS: atom_id res chain seq x y z
N MET A 1 -9.74 -4.52 17.25
CA MET A 1 -8.95 -4.56 16.01
C MET A 1 -9.20 -3.25 15.31
N ALA A 2 -8.16 -2.55 14.86
CA ALA A 2 -8.35 -1.26 14.21
C ALA A 2 -9.14 -1.44 12.91
N GLY A 3 -10.20 -0.65 12.73
CA GLY A 3 -11.05 -0.61 11.56
C GLY A 3 -10.70 0.56 10.64
N LEU A 4 -10.92 0.37 9.34
CA LEU A 4 -10.79 1.42 8.33
C LEU A 4 -12.02 2.33 8.38
N ARG A 5 -11.82 3.63 8.69
CA ARG A 5 -12.88 4.65 8.76
C ARG A 5 -13.07 5.35 7.42
N LEU A 6 -11.96 5.71 6.78
CA LEU A 6 -11.95 6.42 5.49
C LEU A 6 -10.80 5.93 4.61
N GLY A 7 -11.07 5.87 3.30
CA GLY A 7 -10.12 5.41 2.30
C GLY A 7 -10.27 3.93 1.97
N PRO A 8 -9.26 3.34 1.30
CA PRO A 8 -7.98 3.95 0.91
C PRO A 8 -8.13 4.97 -0.21
N LEU A 9 -7.51 6.14 -0.02
CA LEU A 9 -7.43 7.16 -1.06
C LEU A 9 -6.05 7.08 -1.71
N LEU A 10 -6.00 6.52 -2.93
CA LEU A 10 -4.82 6.61 -3.78
C LEU A 10 -4.61 8.07 -4.21
N ARG A 11 -3.38 8.57 -4.06
CA ARG A 11 -3.03 9.96 -4.38
C ARG A 11 -1.94 10.01 -5.44
N TYR A 12 -0.79 10.56 -5.09
CA TYR A 12 0.35 10.68 -6.00
C TYR A 12 0.74 9.30 -6.54
N VAL A 13 1.01 9.22 -7.84
CA VAL A 13 1.54 8.04 -8.51
C VAL A 13 2.51 8.52 -9.59
N ASP A 14 3.70 7.94 -9.63
CA ASP A 14 4.69 8.11 -10.71
C ASP A 14 5.03 6.76 -11.37
N GLU A 15 6.21 6.62 -11.97
CA GLU A 15 6.62 5.39 -12.65
C GLU A 15 6.84 4.22 -11.67
N GLY A 16 7.21 4.48 -10.41
CA GLY A 16 7.66 3.44 -9.47
C GLY A 16 7.10 3.52 -8.05
N THR A 17 6.38 4.59 -7.73
CA THR A 17 5.88 4.88 -6.40
C THR A 17 4.45 5.37 -6.43
N ALA A 18 3.78 5.20 -5.29
CA ALA A 18 2.47 5.75 -5.06
C ALA A 18 2.30 6.15 -3.59
N THR A 19 1.30 6.99 -3.30
CA THR A 19 0.91 7.31 -1.93
C THR A 19 -0.54 6.91 -1.67
N VAL A 20 -0.77 6.22 -0.55
CA VAL A 20 -2.11 5.86 -0.07
C VAL A 20 -2.37 6.53 1.27
N TRP A 21 -3.52 7.20 1.39
CA TRP A 21 -3.96 7.82 2.64
C TRP A 21 -5.19 7.10 3.21
N VAL A 22 -5.22 6.94 4.54
CA VAL A 22 -6.33 6.31 5.28
C VAL A 22 -6.62 7.02 6.60
N GLU A 23 -7.86 6.89 7.08
CA GLU A 23 -8.23 7.11 8.48
C GLU A 23 -8.60 5.77 9.13
N THR A 24 -8.12 5.55 10.36
CA THR A 24 -8.38 4.35 11.17
C THR A 24 -9.12 4.72 12.46
N ASP A 25 -9.86 3.78 13.02
CA ASP A 25 -10.64 4.01 14.25
C ASP A 25 -9.82 4.03 15.56
N GLY A 26 -8.51 3.80 15.45
CA GLY A 26 -7.55 3.79 16.55
C GLY A 26 -6.09 3.69 16.05
N PRO A 27 -5.10 3.72 16.96
CA PRO A 27 -3.69 3.59 16.60
C PRO A 27 -3.38 2.18 16.06
N CYS A 28 -2.65 2.09 14.95
CA CYS A 28 -2.25 0.82 14.33
C CYS A 28 -1.07 1.00 13.37
N GLU A 29 -0.52 -0.11 12.88
CA GLU A 29 0.27 -0.12 11.64
C GLU A 29 -0.65 -0.30 10.43
N VAL A 30 -0.46 0.54 9.43
CA VAL A 30 -1.10 0.44 8.12
C VAL A 30 -0.09 -0.10 7.13
N GLU A 31 -0.47 -1.13 6.40
CA GLU A 31 0.34 -1.74 5.36
C GLU A 31 -0.42 -1.76 4.03
N VAL A 32 0.27 -1.35 2.95
CA VAL A 32 -0.18 -1.55 1.58
C VAL A 32 0.69 -2.65 0.98
N ARG A 33 0.07 -3.78 0.63
CA ARG A 33 0.74 -4.90 -0.04
C ARG A 33 0.29 -4.95 -1.49
N CYS A 34 1.23 -4.89 -2.42
CA CYS A 34 0.95 -5.13 -3.82
C CYS A 34 1.22 -6.59 -4.18
N GLU A 35 0.36 -7.16 -4.99
CA GLU A 35 0.60 -8.46 -5.60
C GLU A 35 1.39 -8.27 -6.89
N ALA A 36 2.33 -9.17 -7.17
CA ALA A 36 3.01 -9.14 -8.46
C ALA A 36 1.97 -9.33 -9.57
N GLY A 37 1.79 -8.30 -10.40
CA GLY A 37 1.02 -8.45 -11.63
C GLY A 37 1.72 -9.44 -12.58
N PRO A 38 1.01 -10.01 -13.55
CA PRO A 38 1.57 -11.01 -14.48
C PRO A 38 2.71 -10.50 -15.39
N GLY A 39 3.14 -9.24 -15.26
CA GLY A 39 4.20 -8.61 -16.06
C GLY A 39 5.28 -7.87 -15.26
N GLY A 40 5.50 -8.22 -13.99
CA GLY A 40 6.50 -7.57 -13.14
C GLY A 40 7.94 -7.81 -13.59
N ALA A 41 8.44 -7.01 -14.54
CA ALA A 41 9.87 -6.88 -14.77
C ALA A 41 10.50 -6.11 -13.58
N ALA A 42 11.54 -6.68 -13.00
CA ALA A 42 12.27 -6.12 -11.87
C ALA A 42 13.02 -4.84 -12.29
N GLY A 43 12.51 -3.68 -11.90
CA GLY A 43 13.24 -2.41 -11.99
C GLY A 43 14.37 -2.38 -10.95
N THR A 44 15.61 -2.34 -11.41
CA THR A 44 16.80 -2.19 -10.56
C THR A 44 17.01 -0.72 -10.26
N GLY A 45 16.52 -0.25 -9.11
CA GLY A 45 16.69 1.15 -8.70
C GLY A 45 16.29 1.38 -7.25
N GLY A 46 17.18 1.05 -6.31
CA GLY A 46 17.04 1.40 -4.91
C GLY A 46 18.37 1.34 -4.19
N THR A 47 18.88 2.50 -3.74
CA THR A 47 20.00 2.56 -2.80
C THR A 47 19.56 1.94 -1.47
N ALA A 48 20.13 0.78 -1.17
CA ALA A 48 19.83 -0.03 -0.01
C ALA A 48 20.11 0.71 1.32
N SER A 49 19.14 0.68 2.23
CA SER A 49 19.43 0.69 3.66
C SER A 49 19.69 -0.76 4.11
N THR A 50 20.83 -0.99 4.75
CA THR A 50 21.42 -2.29 5.04
C THR A 50 20.53 -3.23 5.85
N GLY A 51 20.28 -4.44 5.29
CA GLY A 51 20.04 -5.66 6.07
C GLY A 51 18.70 -6.38 5.84
N GLY A 52 18.65 -7.32 4.90
CA GLY A 52 17.60 -8.35 4.79
C GLY A 52 17.31 -8.81 3.37
N THR A 53 17.73 -10.03 3.01
CA THR A 53 17.32 -10.70 1.76
C THR A 53 15.89 -11.23 1.89
N ALA A 54 14.92 -10.39 1.56
CA ALA A 54 13.58 -10.81 1.19
C ALA A 54 13.25 -10.19 -0.17
N SER A 55 12.84 -11.01 -1.14
CA SER A 55 12.23 -10.53 -2.39
C SER A 55 11.04 -9.66 -2.01
N THR A 56 11.24 -8.34 -1.97
CA THR A 56 10.25 -7.43 -1.42
C THR A 56 9.23 -7.19 -2.51
N HIS A 57 8.06 -7.82 -2.39
CA HIS A 57 6.91 -7.45 -3.19
C HIS A 57 6.65 -5.94 -3.03
N ALA A 58 6.23 -5.27 -4.10
CA ALA A 58 5.92 -3.85 -4.06
C ALA A 58 4.94 -3.54 -2.92
N GLY A 59 5.11 -2.41 -2.24
CA GLY A 59 4.36 -2.14 -1.03
C GLY A 59 4.97 -1.06 -0.14
N GLY A 60 4.37 -0.88 1.03
CA GLY A 60 4.83 0.04 2.06
C GLY A 60 4.07 -0.11 3.37
N ARG A 61 4.62 0.44 4.46
CA ARG A 61 3.97 0.46 5.78
C ARG A 61 4.25 1.77 6.51
N ALA A 62 3.31 2.20 7.35
CA ALA A 62 3.46 3.33 8.25
C ALA A 62 2.62 3.13 9.51
N ARG A 63 3.11 3.62 10.65
CA ARG A 63 2.28 3.76 11.87
C ARG A 63 1.32 4.93 11.70
N SER A 64 0.10 4.78 12.18
CA SER A 64 -0.84 5.91 12.22
C SER A 64 -0.42 6.94 13.27
N TRP A 65 -0.77 8.20 13.02
CA TRP A 65 -0.60 9.31 13.94
C TRP A 65 -1.94 10.00 14.20
N GLN A 66 -2.04 10.70 15.32
CA GLN A 66 -3.28 11.31 15.76
C GLN A 66 -3.33 12.80 15.44
N VAL A 67 -4.45 13.26 14.88
CA VAL A 67 -4.79 14.68 14.73
C VAL A 67 -6.21 14.87 15.27
N ALA A 68 -6.39 15.75 16.26
CA ALA A 68 -7.70 16.05 16.87
C ALA A 68 -8.53 14.81 17.29
N GLY A 69 -7.87 13.72 17.72
CA GLY A 69 -8.54 12.48 18.14
C GLY A 69 -8.80 11.47 17.02
N HIS A 70 -8.46 11.79 15.77
CA HIS A 70 -8.55 10.89 14.63
C HIS A 70 -7.19 10.32 14.27
N HIS A 71 -7.13 9.05 13.89
CA HIS A 71 -5.89 8.39 13.49
C HIS A 71 -5.77 8.31 11.98
N TYR A 72 -4.66 8.83 11.45
CA TYR A 72 -4.38 8.86 10.02
C TYR A 72 -3.08 8.15 9.71
N ALA A 73 -2.99 7.58 8.50
CA ALA A 73 -1.71 7.12 7.96
C ALA A 73 -1.56 7.55 6.49
N LEU A 74 -0.32 7.84 6.10
CA LEU A 74 0.11 8.07 4.73
C LEU A 74 1.20 7.04 4.44
N VAL A 75 0.89 6.09 3.55
CA VAL A 75 1.79 5.00 3.21
C VAL A 75 2.39 5.28 1.83
N THR A 76 3.71 5.40 1.78
CA THR A 76 4.46 5.41 0.52
C THR A 76 4.63 3.97 0.03
N VAL A 77 4.06 3.66 -1.11
CA VAL A 77 4.21 2.40 -1.83
C VAL A 77 5.41 2.53 -2.77
N THR A 78 6.32 1.57 -2.72
CA THR A 78 7.52 1.54 -3.54
C THR A 78 7.67 0.20 -4.26
N GLY A 79 8.55 0.15 -5.27
CA GLY A 79 8.84 -1.07 -6.02
C GLY A 79 7.80 -1.41 -7.09
N LEU A 80 6.92 -0.47 -7.46
CA LEU A 80 5.96 -0.67 -8.54
C LEU A 80 6.70 -0.68 -9.89
N SER A 81 6.22 -1.50 -10.84
CA SER A 81 6.75 -1.50 -12.21
C SER A 81 6.10 -0.38 -13.04
N ALA A 82 6.89 0.36 -13.81
CA ALA A 82 6.41 1.43 -14.70
C ALA A 82 5.42 0.94 -15.77
N GLY A 83 4.42 1.77 -16.08
CA GLY A 83 3.39 1.51 -17.08
C GLY A 83 2.45 0.33 -16.77
N THR A 84 2.41 -0.16 -15.52
CA THR A 84 1.62 -1.33 -15.13
C THR A 84 0.40 -0.98 -14.29
N SER A 85 -0.54 -1.93 -14.20
CA SER A 85 -1.65 -1.89 -13.23
C SER A 85 -1.44 -3.02 -12.23
N THR A 86 -1.10 -2.68 -10.99
CA THR A 86 -0.70 -3.62 -9.94
C THR A 86 -1.80 -3.75 -8.87
N PRO A 87 -2.38 -4.95 -8.64
CA PRO A 87 -3.33 -5.17 -7.55
C PRO A 87 -2.73 -4.87 -6.18
N TYR A 88 -3.52 -4.30 -5.28
CA TYR A 88 -3.09 -4.04 -3.91
C TYR A 88 -4.17 -4.35 -2.88
N ARG A 89 -3.70 -4.56 -1.64
CA ARG A 89 -4.52 -4.68 -0.44
C ARG A 89 -4.03 -3.72 0.63
N VAL A 90 -4.95 -3.31 1.51
CA VAL A 90 -4.62 -2.57 2.73
C VAL A 90 -4.90 -3.43 3.94
N LEU A 91 -3.93 -3.48 4.85
CA LEU A 91 -4.00 -4.21 6.10
C LEU A 91 -3.80 -3.26 7.27
N LEU A 92 -4.55 -3.48 8.34
CA LEU A 92 -4.36 -2.82 9.64
C LEU A 92 -3.91 -3.87 10.65
N ASP A 93 -2.73 -3.67 11.24
CA ASP A 93 -2.07 -4.63 12.13
C ASP A 93 -2.05 -6.07 11.57
N GLY A 94 -1.84 -6.19 10.26
CA GLY A 94 -1.79 -7.46 9.53
C GLY A 94 -3.15 -8.06 9.12
N GLY A 95 -4.28 -7.48 9.52
CA GLY A 95 -5.61 -7.87 9.05
C GLY A 95 -6.04 -7.11 7.80
N GLN A 96 -6.43 -7.80 6.73
CA GLN A 96 -6.92 -7.15 5.51
C GLN A 96 -8.25 -6.43 5.77
N VAL A 97 -8.27 -5.14 5.46
CA VAL A 97 -9.46 -4.28 5.54
C VAL A 97 -9.90 -3.76 4.18
N TRP A 98 -9.01 -3.79 3.19
CA TRP A 98 -9.32 -3.39 1.82
C TRP A 98 -8.63 -4.28 0.76
N PRO A 99 -9.33 -4.64 -0.33
CA PRO A 99 -10.79 -4.66 -0.42
C PRO A 99 -11.39 -5.48 0.74
N PRO A 100 -12.63 -5.22 1.20
CA PRO A 100 -13.22 -6.00 2.27
C PRO A 100 -13.23 -7.49 1.89
N PRO A 101 -12.78 -8.40 2.76
CA PRO A 101 -12.70 -9.82 2.45
C PRO A 101 -14.10 -10.39 2.13
N GLY A 102 -14.17 -11.30 1.15
CA GLY A 102 -15.42 -11.97 0.76
C GLY A 102 -16.33 -11.18 -0.19
N GLN A 103 -15.87 -10.05 -0.73
CA GLN A 103 -16.56 -9.31 -1.79
C GLN A 103 -16.12 -9.81 -3.18
N ASP A 104 -17.08 -10.14 -4.05
CA ASP A 104 -16.84 -10.56 -5.45
C ASP A 104 -16.61 -9.37 -6.40
N MET A 105 -15.86 -8.37 -5.94
CA MET A 105 -15.48 -7.22 -6.76
C MET A 105 -14.07 -7.41 -7.31
N PRO A 106 -13.76 -6.85 -8.49
CA PRO A 106 -12.38 -6.85 -9.00
C PRO A 106 -11.39 -6.26 -7.98
N PRO A 107 -10.13 -6.71 -7.98
CA PRO A 107 -9.13 -6.16 -7.08
C PRO A 107 -8.93 -4.66 -7.32
N SER A 108 -8.69 -3.90 -6.26
CA SER A 108 -8.21 -2.53 -6.40
C SER A 108 -6.79 -2.52 -6.94
N THR A 109 -6.50 -1.63 -7.88
CA THR A 109 -5.19 -1.55 -8.53
C THR A 109 -4.57 -0.16 -8.40
N ILE A 110 -3.23 -0.11 -8.46
CA ILE A 110 -2.43 1.10 -8.64
C ILE A 110 -1.91 1.07 -10.07
N ARG A 111 -2.18 2.12 -10.85
CA ARG A 111 -1.71 2.25 -12.23
C ARG A 111 -0.59 3.28 -12.30
N THR A 112 0.63 2.84 -12.61
CA THR A 112 1.82 3.69 -12.72
C THR A 112 1.90 4.40 -14.07
N LEU A 113 2.69 5.47 -14.09
CA LEU A 113 3.04 6.16 -15.34
C LEU A 113 4.03 5.31 -16.16
N PRO A 114 4.03 5.43 -17.51
CA PRO A 114 4.98 4.73 -18.38
C PRO A 114 6.45 5.07 -18.11
#